data_AF-A0A413PG44-F1
#
_entry.id   AF-A0A413PG44-F1
#
_cell.length_a   1.000
_cell.length_b   1.000
_cell.length_c   1.000
_cell.angle_alpha   90.00
_cell.angle_beta   90.00
_cell.angle_gamma   90.00
#
_symmetry.space_group_name_H-M   'P 1'
#
loop_
_entity.id
_entity.type
_entity.pdbx_description
1 polymer ?
#
loop_
_entity_poly.entity_id
_entity_poly.type
_entity_poly.pdbx_seq_one_letter_code
_entity_poly.pdbx_strand_id
1 'polypeptide(L)' 'MTISVGSSVKLTGSYYADGEKILNSEKKRVLKVGKINGNKAYLPQVDGWVYISTLSLVS' A
#
# COMPACT_ATOMS: atom_id res chain seq x y z
N MET A 1 -10.40 -12.13 -0.32
CA MET A 1 -10.04 -11.20 -1.41
C MET A 1 -8.53 -11.08 -1.46
N THR A 2 -7.95 -11.25 -2.65
CA THR A 2 -6.50 -11.19 -2.84
C THR A 2 -6.14 -9.84 -3.45
N ILE A 3 -5.24 -9.09 -2.81
CA ILE A 3 -4.71 -7.85 -3.39
C ILE A 3 -3.80 -8.24 -4.56
N SER A 4 -4.07 -7.69 -5.74
CA SER A 4 -3.33 -7.93 -6.98
C SER A 4 -2.85 -6.60 -7.59
N VAL A 5 -1.93 -6.67 -8.57
CA VAL A 5 -1.53 -5.49 -9.34
C VAL A 5 -2.77 -4.85 -10.00
N GLY A 6 -2.89 -3.54 -9.90
CA GLY A 6 -4.05 -2.76 -10.34
C GLY A 6 -5.14 -2.57 -9.29
N SER A 7 -5.08 -3.31 -8.17
CA SER A 7 -6.02 -3.15 -7.06
C SER A 7 -5.97 -1.76 -6.44
N SER A 8 -7.13 -1.19 -6.16
CA SER A 8 -7.27 0.03 -5.37
C SER A 8 -7.20 -0.30 -3.88
N VAL A 9 -6.31 0.34 -3.15
CA VAL A 9 -6.03 0.05 -1.74
C VAL A 9 -5.90 1.33 -0.91
N LYS A 10 -6.17 1.23 0.39
CA LYS A 10 -5.84 2.24 1.39
C LYS A 10 -4.77 1.72 2.34
N LEU A 11 -3.89 2.62 2.75
CA LEU A 11 -2.88 2.36 3.76
C LEU A 11 -3.53 2.36 5.15
N THR A 12 -3.44 1.23 5.86
CA THR A 12 -3.86 1.13 7.27
C THR A 12 -2.66 1.08 8.22
N GLY A 13 -1.49 0.67 7.72
CA GLY A 13 -0.23 0.72 8.46
C GLY A 13 0.23 2.13 8.82
N SER A 14 1.22 2.21 9.71
CA SER A 14 1.86 3.47 10.10
C SER A 14 3.25 3.66 9.50
N TYR A 15 3.85 2.60 8.97
CA TYR A 15 5.18 2.62 8.39
C TYR A 15 5.22 1.86 7.07
N TYR A 16 6.06 2.34 6.16
CA TYR A 16 6.48 1.65 4.97
C TYR A 16 7.39 0.47 5.34
N ALA A 17 7.65 -0.42 4.37
CA ALA A 17 8.44 -1.62 4.57
C ALA A 17 9.94 -1.36 4.77
N ASP A 18 10.40 -0.14 4.46
CA ASP A 18 11.74 0.40 4.74
C ASP A 18 11.84 1.09 6.11
N GLY A 19 10.72 1.24 6.83
CA GLY A 19 10.66 1.90 8.13
C GLY A 19 10.29 3.38 8.07
N GLU A 20 10.09 3.97 6.88
CA GLU A 20 9.60 5.34 6.77
C GLU A 20 8.18 5.47 7.30
N LYS A 21 7.87 6.61 7.93
CA LYS A 21 6.57 6.84 8.53
C LYS A 21 5.56 7.27 7.46
N ILE A 22 4.46 6.54 7.35
CA ILE A 22 3.35 6.90 6.45
C ILE A 22 2.65 8.15 6.99
N LEU A 23 2.54 9.18 6.15
CA LEU A 23 1.88 10.42 6.52
C LEU A 23 0.36 10.22 6.56
N ASN A 24 -0.31 10.93 7.47
CA ASN A 24 -1.77 10.80 7.63
C ASN A 24 -2.53 11.22 6.35
N SER A 25 -1.95 12.12 5.56
CA SER A 25 -2.47 12.53 4.25
C SER A 25 -2.48 11.36 3.24
N GLU A 26 -1.49 10.46 3.30
CA GLU A 26 -1.40 9.31 2.40
C GLU A 26 -2.41 8.23 2.77
N LYS A 27 -2.67 8.04 4.07
CA LYS A 27 -3.70 7.10 4.56
C LYS A 27 -5.12 7.45 4.10
N LYS A 28 -5.39 8.73 3.86
CA LYS A 28 -6.69 9.21 3.35
C LYS A 28 -6.87 8.97 1.86
N ARG A 29 -5.78 8.78 1.11
CA ARG A 29 -5.81 8.59 -0.34
C ARG A 29 -6.07 7.13 -0.69
N VAL A 30 -6.74 6.92 -1.82
CA VAL A 30 -6.82 5.60 -2.45
C VAL A 30 -5.64 5.49 -3.41
N LEU A 31 -4.82 4.47 -3.19
CA LEU A 31 -3.61 4.18 -3.97
C LEU A 31 -3.85 2.94 -4.82
N LYS A 32 -3.04 2.74 -5.85
CA LYS A 32 -3.14 1.58 -6.74
C LYS A 32 -1.88 0.76 -6.59
N VAL A 33 -2.05 -0.55 -6.49
CA VAL A 33 -0.92 -1.47 -6.43
C VAL A 33 -0.24 -1.52 -7.79
N GLY A 34 1.01 -1.06 -7.87
CA GLY A 34 1.80 -1.09 -9.09
C GLY A 34 2.53 -2.41 -9.29
N LYS A 35 3.12 -2.95 -8.21
CA LYS A 35 3.84 -4.23 -8.23
C LYS A 35 3.59 -5.00 -6.94
N ILE A 36 3.75 -6.31 -7.00
CA ILE A 36 3.72 -7.20 -5.84
C ILE A 36 5.02 -8.01 -5.83
N ASN A 37 5.61 -8.13 -4.65
CA ASN A 37 6.77 -8.98 -4.41
C ASN A 37 6.57 -9.72 -3.08
N GLY A 38 6.23 -11.01 -3.16
CA GLY A 38 5.90 -11.82 -2.00
C GLY A 38 4.75 -11.23 -1.19
N ASN A 39 5.04 -10.84 0.06
CA ASN A 39 4.08 -10.22 0.97
C ASN A 39 4.08 -8.68 0.95
N LYS A 40 4.80 -8.06 0.01
CA LYS A 40 4.88 -6.61 -0.15
C LYS A 40 4.21 -6.14 -1.43
N ALA A 41 3.62 -4.96 -1.39
CA ALA A 41 3.05 -4.25 -2.52
C ALA A 41 3.75 -2.91 -2.68
N TYR A 42 4.08 -2.57 -3.92
CA TYR A 42 4.67 -1.30 -4.30
C TYR A 42 3.57 -0.35 -4.76
N LEU A 43 3.58 0.86 -4.21
CA LEU A 43 2.63 1.92 -4.51
C LEU A 43 3.36 3.04 -5.27
N PRO A 44 3.25 3.08 -6.61
CA PRO A 44 3.98 4.05 -7.43
C PRO A 44 3.61 5.51 -7.13
N GLN A 45 2.43 5.75 -6.55
CA GLN A 45 1.99 7.11 -6.20
C GLN A 45 2.73 7.72 -5.00
N VAL A 46 3.40 6.89 -4.21
CA VAL A 46 4.18 7.30 -3.03
C VAL A 46 5.60 6.72 -3.10
N ASP A 47 5.97 6.11 -4.24
CA ASP A 47 7.24 5.40 -4.46
C ASP A 47 7.64 4.48 -3.29
N GLY A 48 6.64 3.83 -2.68
CA GLY A 48 6.79 3.17 -1.38
C GLY A 48 6.40 1.70 -1.41
N TRP A 49 7.17 0.87 -0.74
CA TRP A 49 6.81 -0.53 -0.49
C TRP A 49 6.07 -0.65 0.84
N VAL A 50 4.97 -1.39 0.86
CA VAL A 50 4.19 -1.67 2.06
C VAL A 50 3.84 -3.14 2.16
N TYR A 51 3.58 -3.63 3.37
CA TYR A 51 3.12 -5.00 3.55
C TYR A 51 1.66 -5.12 3.12
N ILE A 52 1.34 -6.20 2.41
CA ILE A 52 -0.03 -6.50 1.97
C ILE A 52 -0.97 -6.63 3.18
N SER A 53 -0.46 -7.10 4.33
CA SER A 53 -1.21 -7.15 5.60
C SER A 53 -1.60 -5.78 6.15
N THR A 54 -0.92 -4.71 5.72
CA THR A 54 -1.16 -3.31 6.12
C THR A 54 -1.94 -2.51 5.08
N LEU A 55 -2.56 -3.23 4.12
CA LEU A 55 -3.40 -2.67 3.08
C LEU A 55 -4.84 -3.13 3.25
N SER A 56 -5.77 -2.20 3.03
CA SER A 56 -7.19 -2.50 2.89
C SER A 56 -7.58 -2.33 1.43
N LEU A 57 -8.17 -3.36 0.83
CA LEU A 57 -8.73 -3.28 -0.51
C LEU A 57 -9.93 -2.32 -0.50
N VAL A 58 -9.99 -1.44 -1.50
CA VAL A 58 -11.14 -0.59 -1.79
C VAL A 58 -11.86 -1.24 -2.97
N SER A 59 -13.05 -1.79 -2.72
CA SER A 59 -13.92 -2.37 -3.74
C SER A 59 -14.66 -1.28 -4.52
#